data_AF-A0A4R3E2Q6-F1
#
_entry.id   AF-A0A4R3E2Q6-F1
#
_cell.length_a   1.000
_cell.length_b   1.000
_cell.length_c   1.000
_cell.angle_alpha   90.00
_cell.angle_beta   90.00
_cell.angle_gamma   90.00
#
_symmetry.space_group_name_H-M   'P 1'
#
loop_
_entity.id
_entity.type
_entity.pdbx_description
1 polymer ?
#
loop_
_entity_poly.entity_id
_entity_poly.type
_entity_poly.pdbx_seq_one_letter_code
_entity_poly.pdbx_strand_id
1 'polypeptide(L)'
;MNWCQPMTAEPVTFTTYEALIAIMRERRIELGLSQLAVDEIAGLASGYQGKIEASLTNPTARNARSIGRESQPLLLRALKGKLAFIPDDLAACKTGYLPSDDNRLIAEYQKKRRDKMAKAARSKWAKMSPKQRAAHIRKMNLARAAKHRKEKAATKRTRQAVEVVT
;
A
#
# COMPACT_ATOMS: atom_id res chain seq x y z
N MET A 1 5.04 -25.23 33.17
CA MET A 1 6.02 -24.97 32.09
C MET A 1 6.35 -23.48 32.10
N ASN A 2 7.51 -23.12 32.67
CA ASN A 2 7.95 -21.73 32.82
C ASN A 2 8.56 -21.23 31.50
N TRP A 3 7.83 -20.39 30.76
CA TRP A 3 8.30 -19.70 29.55
C TRP A 3 8.58 -18.21 29.79
N CYS A 4 9.07 -17.86 30.98
CA CYS A 4 9.44 -16.51 31.35
C CYS A 4 10.89 -16.50 31.84
N GLN A 5 11.82 -16.62 30.90
CA GLN A 5 13.14 -16.02 31.11
C GLN A 5 13.15 -14.70 30.32
N PRO A 6 13.43 -13.55 30.96
CA PRO A 6 13.66 -12.32 30.24
C PRO A 6 14.98 -12.48 29.49
N MET A 7 14.90 -12.71 28.17
CA MET A 7 16.06 -12.48 27.31
C MET A 7 16.36 -10.99 27.41
N THR A 8 17.49 -10.67 28.05
CA THR A 8 18.16 -9.37 27.98
C THR A 8 18.70 -9.13 26.57
N ALA A 9 17.80 -9.17 25.58
CA ALA A 9 18.14 -8.84 24.21
C ALA A 9 18.09 -7.32 24.10
N GLU A 10 19.27 -6.72 23.94
CA GLU A 10 19.39 -5.34 23.49
C GLU A 10 18.44 -5.12 22.28
N PRO A 11 17.74 -3.98 22.21
CA PRO A 11 16.84 -3.71 21.11
C PRO A 11 17.60 -3.73 19.79
N VAL A 12 17.19 -4.60 18.87
CA VAL A 12 17.80 -4.65 17.54
C VAL A 12 17.37 -3.43 16.74
N THR A 13 18.34 -2.62 16.32
CA THR A 13 18.10 -1.41 15.54
C THR A 13 18.20 -1.69 14.04
N PHE A 14 17.35 -1.02 13.26
CA PHE A 14 17.41 -1.05 11.80
C PHE A 14 17.06 0.31 11.22
N THR A 15 17.61 0.61 10.05
CA THR A 15 17.39 1.87 9.33
C THR A 15 16.76 1.67 7.95
N THR A 16 16.72 0.43 7.45
CA THR A 16 16.14 0.07 6.15
C THR A 16 15.02 -0.94 6.29
N TYR A 17 14.14 -0.98 5.28
CA TYR A 17 13.01 -1.89 5.25
C TYR A 17 13.47 -3.35 5.05
N GLU A 18 14.53 -3.56 4.27
CA GLU A 18 15.12 -4.88 4.06
C GLU A 18 15.73 -5.44 5.35
N ALA A 19 16.38 -4.58 6.14
CA ALA A 19 16.90 -4.96 7.47
C ALA A 19 15.77 -5.35 8.43
N LEU A 20 14.62 -4.64 8.40
CA LEU A 20 13.43 -5.04 9.16
C LEU A 20 12.97 -6.45 8.79
N ILE A 21 12.86 -6.78 7.49
CA ILE A 21 12.43 -8.11 7.05
C ILE A 21 13.45 -9.18 7.50
N ALA A 22 14.76 -8.90 7.41
CA ALA A 22 15.80 -9.81 7.87
C ALA A 22 15.67 -10.12 9.36
N ILE A 23 15.51 -9.09 10.20
CA ILE A 23 15.30 -9.25 11.66
C ILE A 23 14.04 -10.07 11.94
N MET A 24 12.94 -9.82 11.23
CA MET A 24 11.71 -10.60 11.38
C MET A 24 11.90 -12.07 11.00
N ARG A 25 12.69 -12.36 9.96
CA ARG A 25 13.04 -13.73 9.56
C ARG A 25 13.90 -14.41 10.61
N GLU A 26 14.93 -13.75 11.13
CA GLU A 26 15.79 -14.28 12.18
C GLU A 26 14.97 -14.60 13.43
N ARG A 27 14.10 -13.69 13.85
CA ARG A 27 13.18 -13.92 14.98
C ARG A 27 12.24 -15.09 14.73
N ARG A 28 11.73 -15.25 13.50
CA ARG A 28 10.92 -16.41 13.12
C ARG A 28 11.70 -17.72 13.25
N ILE A 29 12.95 -17.75 12.80
CA ILE A 29 13.84 -18.93 12.90
C ILE A 29 14.15 -19.25 14.37
N GLU A 30 14.45 -18.23 15.17
CA GLU A 30 14.69 -18.36 16.62
C GLU A 30 13.49 -18.97 17.35
N LEU A 31 12.27 -18.57 16.96
CA LEU A 31 11.03 -19.14 17.49
C LEU A 31 10.69 -20.53 16.93
N GLY A 32 11.50 -21.07 16.01
CA GLY A 32 11.24 -22.35 15.35
C GLY A 32 10.00 -22.37 14.46
N LEU A 33 9.54 -21.20 13.99
CA LEU A 33 8.30 -21.08 13.22
C LEU A 33 8.55 -21.21 11.72
N SER A 34 7.71 -21.98 11.04
CA SER A 34 7.63 -21.96 9.58
C SER A 34 6.96 -20.67 9.09
N GLN A 35 7.15 -20.33 7.80
CA GLN A 35 6.46 -19.19 7.20
C GLN A 35 4.93 -19.32 7.29
N LEU A 36 4.42 -20.53 7.05
CA LEU A 36 2.97 -20.82 7.13
C LEU A 36 2.45 -20.74 8.57
N ALA A 37 3.25 -21.15 9.56
CA ALA A 37 2.87 -21.03 10.97
C ALA A 37 2.74 -19.56 11.38
N VAL A 38 3.63 -18.68 10.89
CA VAL A 38 3.49 -17.23 11.13
C VAL A 38 2.21 -16.69 10.49
N ASP A 39 1.91 -17.07 9.25
CA ASP A 39 0.67 -16.64 8.59
C ASP A 39 -0.57 -17.06 9.39
N GLU A 40 -0.60 -18.30 9.87
CA GLU A 40 -1.68 -18.84 10.71
C GLU A 40 -1.82 -18.08 12.04
N ILE A 41 -0.73 -17.91 12.79
CA ILE A 41 -0.72 -17.19 14.07
C ILE A 41 -1.15 -15.73 13.88
N ALA A 42 -0.74 -15.10 12.78
CA ALA A 42 -1.07 -13.71 12.46
C ALA A 42 -2.48 -13.54 11.88
N GLY A 43 -3.19 -14.63 11.55
CA GLY A 43 -4.48 -14.56 10.85
C GLY A 43 -4.37 -14.00 9.43
N LEU A 44 -3.24 -14.21 8.77
CA LEU A 44 -2.96 -13.74 7.41
C LEU A 44 -3.24 -14.83 6.38
N ALA A 45 -3.40 -14.41 5.13
CA ALA A 45 -3.54 -15.35 4.01
C ALA A 45 -2.28 -16.22 3.88
N SER A 46 -2.47 -17.52 3.65
CA SER A 46 -1.37 -18.47 3.47
C SER A 46 -0.38 -18.03 2.37
N GLY A 47 0.91 -18.14 2.67
CA GLY A 47 2.01 -17.71 1.81
C GLY A 47 2.25 -16.20 1.83
N TYR A 48 1.70 -15.47 2.80
CA TYR A 48 2.00 -14.03 2.96
C TYR A 48 3.45 -13.84 3.36
N GLN A 49 3.94 -14.59 4.36
CA GLN A 49 5.32 -14.52 4.83
C GLN A 49 6.32 -14.88 3.73
N GLY A 50 6.02 -15.88 2.90
CA GLY A 50 6.87 -16.23 1.76
C GLY A 50 7.02 -15.11 0.73
N LYS A 51 5.98 -14.28 0.54
CA LYS A 51 6.01 -13.14 -0.40
C LYS A 51 6.83 -11.96 0.12
N ILE A 52 6.94 -11.80 1.45
CA ILE A 52 7.75 -10.74 2.06
C ILE A 52 9.21 -11.15 2.25
N GLU A 53 9.51 -12.45 2.40
CA GLU A 53 10.86 -12.97 2.60
C GLU A 53 11.55 -13.46 1.31
N ALA A 54 10.89 -13.34 0.15
CA ALA A 54 11.36 -13.93 -1.11
C ALA A 54 12.81 -13.54 -1.47
N SER A 55 13.16 -12.27 -1.34
CA SER A 55 14.50 -11.74 -1.64
C SER A 55 15.58 -12.23 -0.68
N LEU A 56 15.19 -12.64 0.54
CA LEU A 56 16.12 -13.19 1.52
C LEU A 56 16.40 -14.68 1.27
N THR A 57 15.52 -15.36 0.53
CA THR A 57 15.71 -16.78 0.14
C THR A 57 16.38 -16.89 -1.22
N ASN A 58 16.07 -15.98 -2.15
CA ASN A 58 16.70 -15.92 -3.46
C ASN A 58 17.09 -14.47 -3.78
N PRO A 59 18.40 -14.14 -3.88
CA PRO A 59 18.87 -12.78 -4.16
C PRO A 59 18.36 -12.18 -5.48
N THR A 60 17.98 -13.03 -6.44
CA THR A 60 17.43 -12.61 -7.74
C THR A 60 15.92 -12.39 -7.72
N ALA A 61 15.24 -12.85 -6.66
CA ALA A 61 13.80 -12.69 -6.50
C ALA A 61 13.48 -11.36 -5.80
N ARG A 62 12.58 -10.57 -6.38
CA ARG A 62 12.02 -9.39 -5.72
C ARG A 62 10.93 -9.84 -4.73
N ASN A 63 10.86 -9.19 -3.57
CA ASN A 63 9.72 -9.37 -2.66
C ASN A 63 8.42 -9.01 -3.39
N ALA A 64 7.51 -9.99 -3.49
CA ALA A 64 6.25 -9.84 -4.20
C ALA A 64 5.24 -8.99 -3.38
N ARG A 65 5.57 -8.68 -2.13
CA ARG A 65 4.71 -7.90 -1.22
C ARG A 65 5.52 -7.10 -0.21
N SER A 66 5.01 -5.91 0.12
CA SER A 66 5.42 -5.12 1.28
C SER A 66 4.45 -5.35 2.45
N ILE A 67 4.95 -5.19 3.67
CA ILE A 67 4.16 -5.21 4.89
C ILE A 67 3.28 -3.95 4.89
N GLY A 68 1.96 -4.15 4.96
CA GLY A 68 0.98 -3.07 5.01
C GLY A 68 0.71 -2.63 6.44
N ARG A 69 0.03 -1.49 6.59
CA ARG A 69 -0.36 -0.92 7.89
C ARG A 69 -1.14 -1.91 8.76
N GLU A 70 -2.00 -2.73 8.15
CA GLU A 70 -2.83 -3.70 8.87
C GLU A 70 -2.06 -4.99 9.22
N SER A 71 -1.16 -5.44 8.35
CA SER A 71 -0.41 -6.68 8.57
C SER A 71 0.80 -6.50 9.48
N GLN A 72 1.38 -5.30 9.54
CA GLN A 72 2.53 -5.01 10.39
C GLN A 72 2.30 -5.36 11.87
N PRO A 73 1.26 -4.84 12.56
CA PRO A 73 1.03 -5.17 13.96
C PRO A 73 0.73 -6.66 14.18
N LEU A 74 0.08 -7.33 13.21
CA LEU A 74 -0.23 -8.76 13.29
C LEU A 74 1.02 -9.62 13.23
N LEU A 75 1.94 -9.32 12.29
CA LEU A 75 3.22 -10.00 12.19
C LEU A 75 4.10 -9.77 13.42
N LEU A 76 4.18 -8.53 13.91
CA LEU A 76 4.95 -8.22 15.12
C LEU A 76 4.40 -8.98 16.33
N ARG A 77 3.08 -9.04 16.49
CA ARG A 77 2.44 -9.82 17.55
C ARG A 77 2.74 -11.32 17.42
N ALA A 78 2.65 -11.88 16.22
CA ALA A 78 2.97 -13.29 15.96
C ALA A 78 4.43 -13.62 16.30
N LEU A 79 5.35 -12.70 16.01
CA LEU A 79 6.79 -12.82 16.30
C LEU A 79 7.17 -12.38 17.72
N LYS A 80 6.19 -12.05 18.57
CA LYS A 80 6.39 -11.55 19.95
C LYS A 80 7.31 -10.32 19.99
N GLY A 81 7.25 -9.48 18.97
CA GLY A 81 8.04 -8.26 18.81
C GLY A 81 7.21 -6.99 18.99
N LYS A 82 7.91 -5.88 19.18
CA LYS A 82 7.36 -4.52 19.17
C LYS A 82 8.32 -3.61 18.40
N LEU A 83 7.79 -2.55 17.80
CA LEU A 83 8.61 -1.49 17.23
C LEU A 83 8.64 -0.30 18.19
N ALA A 84 9.83 0.24 18.39
CA ALA A 84 10.05 1.47 19.13
C ALA A 84 10.74 2.48 18.21
N PHE A 85 10.35 3.73 18.34
CA PHE A 85 11.10 4.82 17.72
C PHE A 85 12.26 5.18 18.65
N ILE A 86 13.47 5.16 18.10
CA ILE A 86 14.69 5.58 18.81
C ILE A 86 15.06 6.94 18.24
N PRO A 87 15.02 8.02 19.04
CA PRO A 87 15.54 9.30 18.61
C PRO A 87 17.01 9.15 18.23
N ASP A 88 17.35 9.58 17.02
CA ASP A 88 18.71 9.63 16.55
C ASP A 88 19.04 11.11 16.27
N ASP A 89 20.17 11.58 16.80
CA ASP A 89 20.67 12.93 16.56
C ASP A 89 21.20 13.10 15.12
N LEU A 90 21.21 12.01 14.33
CA LEU A 90 21.46 12.05 12.89
C LEU A 90 20.40 12.86 12.15
N ALA A 91 20.72 14.15 12.01
CA ALA A 91 20.14 15.17 11.15
C ALA A 91 19.07 14.65 10.18
N ALA A 92 17.81 14.93 10.51
CA ALA A 92 16.67 14.99 9.59
C ALA A 92 16.90 14.21 8.29
N CYS A 93 16.88 12.87 8.36
CA CYS A 93 16.70 12.05 7.18
C CYS A 93 15.54 12.68 6.43
N LYS A 94 15.82 13.31 5.28
CA LYS A 94 14.79 13.99 4.50
C LYS A 94 13.75 12.93 4.22
N THR A 95 12.63 12.98 4.93
CA THR A 95 11.38 12.36 4.52
C THR A 95 10.84 13.12 3.31
N GLY A 96 11.72 13.41 2.34
CA GLY A 96 11.29 13.52 0.98
C GLY A 96 10.87 12.12 0.62
N TYR A 97 9.60 11.95 0.32
CA TYR A 97 9.13 10.95 -0.60
C TYR A 97 10.08 10.94 -1.80
N LEU A 98 11.16 10.16 -1.75
CA LEU A 98 12.07 10.00 -2.87
C LEU A 98 11.23 9.27 -3.90
N PRO A 99 10.95 9.87 -5.06
CA PRO A 99 10.28 9.13 -6.11
C PRO A 99 11.21 7.99 -6.47
N SER A 100 10.85 6.76 -6.07
CA SER A 100 11.54 5.59 -6.60
C SER A 100 11.46 5.63 -8.12
N ASP A 101 12.41 5.03 -8.82
CA ASP A 101 12.36 4.93 -10.29
C ASP A 101 11.03 4.34 -10.79
N ASP A 102 10.33 3.54 -9.96
CA ASP A 102 8.98 3.05 -10.19
C ASP A 102 7.94 4.20 -10.36
N ASN A 103 8.06 5.32 -9.63
CA ASN A 103 7.16 6.47 -9.78
C ASN A 103 7.35 7.23 -11.10
N ARG A 104 8.59 7.29 -11.61
CA ARG A 104 8.87 7.85 -12.94
C ARG A 104 8.26 6.95 -14.02
N LEU A 105 8.40 5.64 -13.90
CA LEU A 105 7.78 4.67 -14.81
C LEU A 105 6.24 4.73 -14.76
N ILE A 106 5.65 4.89 -13.58
CA ILE A 106 4.21 5.08 -13.42
C ILE A 106 3.77 6.40 -14.07
N ALA A 107 4.48 7.51 -13.84
CA ALA A 107 4.16 8.80 -14.43
C ALA A 107 4.28 8.78 -15.98
N GLU A 108 5.31 8.13 -16.51
CA GLU A 108 5.51 7.93 -17.94
C GLU A 108 4.43 7.03 -18.54
N TYR A 109 4.07 5.95 -17.86
CA TYR A 109 2.96 5.09 -18.26
C TYR A 109 1.63 5.85 -18.29
N GLN A 110 1.33 6.64 -17.25
CA GLN A 110 0.13 7.48 -17.19
C GLN A 110 0.13 8.53 -18.29
N LYS A 111 1.27 9.15 -18.60
CA LYS A 111 1.44 10.09 -19.72
C LYS A 111 1.15 9.39 -21.06
N LYS A 112 1.81 8.27 -21.36
CA LYS A 112 1.57 7.48 -22.58
C LYS A 112 0.11 7.06 -22.72
N ARG A 113 -0.54 6.66 -21.63
CA ARG A 113 -1.95 6.30 -21.60
C ARG A 113 -2.85 7.50 -21.91
N ARG A 114 -2.59 8.67 -21.31
CA ARG A 114 -3.33 9.92 -21.63
C ARG A 114 -3.17 10.30 -23.09
N ASP A 115 -1.97 10.22 -23.64
CA ASP A 115 -1.70 10.56 -25.04
C ASP A 115 -2.44 9.62 -26.00
N LYS A 116 -2.45 8.31 -25.72
CA LYS A 116 -3.21 7.32 -26.49
C LYS A 116 -4.72 7.61 -26.44
N MET A 117 -5.25 7.93 -25.27
CA MET A 117 -6.66 8.32 -25.11
C MET A 117 -6.99 9.61 -25.85
N ALA A 118 -6.13 10.62 -25.78
CA ALA A 118 -6.30 11.89 -26.50
C ALA A 118 -6.26 11.69 -28.02
N LYS A 119 -5.40 10.79 -28.53
CA LYS A 119 -5.37 10.42 -29.95
C LYS A 119 -6.67 9.72 -30.38
N ALA A 120 -7.11 8.73 -29.61
CA ALA A 120 -8.37 8.02 -29.88
C ALA A 120 -9.59 8.97 -29.83
N ALA A 121 -9.62 9.89 -28.87
CA ALA A 121 -10.62 10.94 -28.80
C ALA A 121 -10.58 11.80 -30.07
N ARG A 122 -9.43 12.36 -30.45
CA ARG A 122 -9.31 13.18 -31.67
C ARG A 122 -9.83 12.45 -32.92
N SER A 123 -9.44 11.19 -33.12
CA SER A 123 -9.95 10.37 -34.24
C SER A 123 -11.46 10.16 -34.19
N LYS A 124 -12.03 9.94 -33.01
CA LYS A 124 -13.47 9.78 -32.82
C LYS A 124 -14.22 11.08 -33.12
N TRP A 125 -13.69 12.21 -32.68
CA TRP A 125 -14.28 13.52 -32.92
C TRP A 125 -14.21 13.90 -34.40
N ALA A 126 -13.11 13.61 -35.09
CA ALA A 126 -12.95 13.85 -36.53
C ALA A 126 -14.05 13.15 -37.36
N LYS A 127 -14.50 11.95 -36.94
CA LYS A 127 -15.56 11.18 -37.61
C LYS A 127 -16.99 11.61 -37.26
N MET A 128 -17.17 12.51 -36.28
CA MET A 128 -18.51 12.99 -35.89
C MET A 128 -18.85 14.30 -36.57
N SER A 129 -20.09 14.40 -37.05
CA SER A 129 -20.67 15.67 -37.50
C SER A 129 -20.86 16.65 -36.33
N PRO A 130 -20.96 17.96 -36.58
CA PRO A 130 -21.19 18.96 -35.53
C PRO A 130 -22.42 18.66 -34.66
N LYS A 131 -23.53 18.22 -35.26
CA LYS A 131 -24.76 17.84 -34.53
C LYS A 131 -24.52 16.63 -33.61
N GLN A 132 -23.79 15.62 -34.07
CA GLN A 132 -23.44 14.45 -33.25
C GLN A 132 -22.50 14.82 -32.09
N ARG A 133 -21.54 15.73 -32.31
CA ARG A 133 -20.66 16.25 -31.24
C ARG A 133 -21.47 16.97 -30.16
N ALA A 134 -22.39 17.85 -30.56
CA ALA A 134 -23.25 18.59 -29.61
C ALA A 134 -24.12 17.64 -28.75
N ALA A 135 -24.72 16.62 -29.37
CA ALA A 135 -25.48 15.60 -28.66
C ALA A 135 -24.59 14.78 -27.69
N HIS A 136 -23.37 14.45 -28.11
CA HIS A 136 -22.42 13.73 -27.27
C HIS A 136 -21.98 14.55 -26.04
N ILE A 137 -21.67 15.83 -26.23
CA ILE A 137 -21.34 16.76 -25.13
C ILE A 137 -22.52 16.88 -24.16
N ARG A 138 -23.75 17.06 -24.67
CA ARG A 138 -24.95 17.14 -23.83
C ARG A 138 -25.12 15.89 -22.97
N LYS A 139 -24.96 14.71 -23.56
CA LYS A 139 -25.01 13.43 -22.82
C LYS A 139 -23.93 13.34 -21.74
N MET A 140 -22.70 13.73 -22.05
CA MET A 140 -21.60 13.74 -21.08
C MET A 140 -21.84 14.71 -19.92
N ASN A 141 -22.36 15.91 -20.20
CA ASN A 141 -22.67 16.90 -19.18
C ASN A 141 -23.80 16.45 -18.25
N LEU A 142 -24.84 15.80 -18.80
CA LEU A 142 -25.91 15.21 -17.99
C LEU A 142 -25.37 14.12 -17.05
N ALA A 143 -24.47 13.25 -17.54
CA ALA A 143 -23.84 12.22 -16.72
C ALA A 143 -22.98 12.83 -15.60
N ARG A 144 -22.20 13.89 -15.89
CA ARG A 144 -21.42 14.63 -14.88
C ARG A 144 -22.32 15.26 -13.82
N ALA A 145 -23.40 15.92 -14.24
CA ALA A 145 -24.36 16.54 -13.32
C ALA A 145 -25.01 15.48 -12.41
N ALA A 146 -25.39 14.33 -12.96
CA ALA A 146 -25.95 13.23 -12.18
C ALA A 146 -24.95 12.66 -11.15
N LYS A 147 -23.69 12.47 -11.55
CA LYS A 147 -22.62 12.03 -10.65
C LYS A 147 -22.40 13.03 -9.50
N HIS A 148 -22.28 14.32 -9.82
CA HIS A 148 -22.10 15.37 -8.82
C HIS A 148 -23.27 15.45 -7.83
N ARG A 149 -24.51 15.26 -8.30
CA ARG A 149 -25.69 15.19 -7.42
C ARG A 149 -25.62 14.00 -6.45
N LYS A 150 -25.20 12.83 -6.93
CA LYS A 150 -25.01 11.63 -6.08
C LYS A 150 -23.93 11.86 -5.03
N GLU A 151 -22.79 12.43 -5.41
CA GLU A 151 -21.69 12.72 -4.48
C GLU A 151 -22.12 13.72 -3.41
N LYS A 152 -22.79 14.82 -3.78
CA LYS A 152 -23.34 15.77 -2.80
C LYS A 152 -24.36 15.13 -1.85
N ALA A 153 -25.24 14.27 -2.36
CA ALA A 153 -26.19 13.55 -1.52
C ALA A 153 -25.50 12.60 -0.53
N ALA A 154 -24.42 11.93 -0.96
CA ALA A 154 -23.61 11.08 -0.09
C ALA A 154 -22.91 11.91 0.99
N THR A 155 -22.25 13.01 0.64
CA THR A 155 -21.60 13.91 1.62
C THR A 155 -22.60 14.48 2.62
N LYS A 156 -23.82 14.85 2.17
CA LYS A 156 -24.90 15.32 3.05
C LYS A 156 -25.33 14.24 4.04
N ARG A 157 -25.51 12.99 3.58
CA ARG A 157 -25.85 11.85 4.45
C ARG A 157 -24.76 11.55 5.47
N THR A 158 -23.50 11.58 5.06
CA THR A 158 -22.36 11.39 5.98
C THR A 158 -22.32 12.48 7.03
N ARG A 159 -22.53 13.75 6.65
CA ARG A 159 -22.57 14.87 7.61
C ARG A 159 -23.72 14.76 8.61
N GLN A 160 -24.92 14.40 8.15
CA GLN A 160 -26.07 14.17 9.03
C GLN A 160 -25.86 12.98 9.97
N ALA A 161 -25.19 11.92 9.52
CA ALA A 161 -24.85 10.79 10.38
C ALA A 161 -23.83 11.15 11.47
N VAL A 162 -22.92 12.10 11.21
CA VAL A 162 -21.98 12.60 12.21
C VAL A 162 -22.68 13.50 13.24
N GLU A 163 -23.60 14.37 12.82
CA GLU A 163 -24.37 15.27 13.72
C GLU A 163 -25.37 14.54 14.63
N VAL A 164 -25.80 13.31 14.30
CA VAL A 164 -26.70 12.50 15.15
C VAL A 164 -25.94 11.68 16.21
N VAL A 165 -24.62 11.56 16.06
CA VAL A 165 -23.76 10.78 16.98
C VAL A 165 -23.06 11.69 18.02
N THR A 166 -23.10 13.01 17.83
CA THR A 166 -22.65 14.05 18.79
C THR A 166 -23.81 14.64 19.57
#